data_AF-A0A959ERP2-F1
#
_entry.id   AF-A0A959ERP2-F1
#
_cell.length_a   1.000
_cell.length_b   1.000
_cell.length_c   1.000
_cell.angle_alpha   90.00
_cell.angle_beta   90.00
_cell.angle_gamma   90.00
#
_symmetry.space_group_name_H-M   'P 1'
#
loop_
_entity.id
_entity.type
_entity.pdbx_description
1 polymer ?
#
loop_
_entity_poly.entity_id
_entity_poly.type
_entity_poly.pdbx_seq_one_letter_code
_entity_poly.pdbx_strand_id
1 'polypeptide(L)'
;MRSLLLALTLLLICTAPTFSQRLEKFSDDPQEFLRELKGYLTAGKLQSTEEVFDQFDTYFKSGVFSPEEIAQIQQTGNAMLGQRMTAQPYFRDYLRCLNVVKNAENGAERFREWHALADQMLADIENRRVGPFQDFLEFSVDFFSQNALRASDSGINWIVDAKDYQFVYRDRMPVVEFSKLDLLGIRKEDSIAILDTQGDFFPTEALWKGKSGRVTWERFDLGAGVYAELGDYEIETKKSLYRVETAWLHYPLFFGDRKVEGSFEDKVISANPATEGSYPRFESRESVLEIDNIGRGIRYVGGFRLYGTTVYGYGTKNNGALIRIFDESDQLKLKASSELFTIRRGERIVGERVECAIYFGKDSLYHPSVNFRFEIPKSELQLSRGDRASDRNPFLSSMHQVNIEADKINYYIDRDSIAFGEKSLAISKRRSPVVFESLNYFEESDYNRLQNIATFNPIAVIKAVSEKDGTRFLNANDLAYRLDSRFTVENIQSLLYDLVSKGFINYDSDEQEVEVKEKIFHYANASQKKVDYDVLRIESETSETNAIFNLKDNSIT
;
A
#
# COMPACT_ATOMS: atom_id res chain seq x y z
N MET A 1 -5.33 -85.79 -68.72
CA MET A 1 -5.47 -85.07 -70.01
C MET A 1 -5.87 -83.64 -69.70
N ARG A 2 -5.33 -82.68 -70.46
CA ARG A 2 -5.60 -81.24 -70.45
C ARG A 2 -7.09 -80.88 -70.25
N SER A 3 -7.39 -79.76 -69.58
CA SER A 3 -7.82 -78.47 -70.18
C SER A 3 -8.82 -77.68 -69.32
N LEU A 4 -8.58 -76.36 -69.23
CA LEU A 4 -9.47 -75.20 -68.97
C LEU A 4 -10.97 -75.43 -68.71
N LEU A 5 -11.55 -74.69 -67.75
CA LEU A 5 -12.45 -73.54 -68.02
C LEU A 5 -12.89 -72.78 -66.74
N LEU A 6 -12.98 -71.44 -66.87
CA LEU A 6 -13.74 -70.44 -66.09
C LEU A 6 -13.96 -70.62 -64.58
N ALA A 7 -13.45 -69.68 -63.77
CA ALA A 7 -13.96 -69.43 -62.42
C ALA A 7 -14.08 -67.91 -62.16
N LEU A 8 -15.32 -67.51 -61.88
CA LEU A 8 -15.80 -66.21 -61.45
C LEU A 8 -15.20 -65.86 -60.08
N THR A 9 -14.32 -64.86 -60.01
CA THR A 9 -13.75 -64.39 -58.73
C THR A 9 -14.74 -63.49 -58.00
N LEU A 10 -15.48 -64.09 -57.06
CA LEU A 10 -16.25 -63.41 -56.04
C LEU A 10 -15.28 -62.69 -55.09
N LEU A 11 -15.22 -61.37 -55.15
CA LEU A 11 -14.43 -60.55 -54.23
C LEU A 11 -15.11 -60.57 -52.85
N LEU A 12 -14.66 -61.49 -51.99
CA LEU A 12 -15.07 -61.55 -50.59
C LEU A 12 -14.45 -60.35 -49.86
N ILE A 13 -15.22 -59.27 -49.70
CA ILE A 13 -14.88 -58.15 -48.83
C ILE A 13 -15.05 -58.65 -47.39
N CYS A 14 -13.95 -59.12 -46.78
CA CYS A 14 -13.86 -59.25 -45.33
C CYS A 14 -13.93 -57.85 -44.73
N THR A 15 -15.12 -57.43 -44.33
CA THR A 15 -15.29 -56.36 -43.35
C THR A 15 -14.80 -56.89 -42.01
N ALA A 16 -13.56 -56.57 -41.65
CA ALA A 16 -13.17 -56.65 -40.26
C ALA A 16 -14.05 -55.66 -39.48
N PRO A 17 -14.74 -56.07 -38.41
CA PRO A 17 -15.43 -55.12 -37.56
C PRO A 17 -14.36 -54.25 -36.91
N THR A 18 -14.29 -52.98 -37.31
CA THR A 18 -13.61 -51.96 -36.51
C THR A 18 -14.40 -51.82 -35.22
N PHE A 19 -14.02 -52.59 -34.20
CA PHE A 19 -14.37 -52.32 -32.81
C PHE A 19 -13.65 -51.04 -32.39
N SER A 20 -14.21 -49.91 -32.77
CA SER A 20 -14.15 -48.72 -31.95
C SER A 20 -15.57 -48.47 -31.46
N GLN A 21 -16.06 -49.43 -30.67
CA GLN A 21 -17.19 -49.13 -29.81
C GLN A 21 -16.68 -48.13 -28.78
N ARG A 22 -17.33 -46.98 -28.72
CA ARG A 22 -17.13 -46.01 -27.66
C ARG A 22 -17.38 -46.73 -26.35
N LEU A 23 -16.42 -46.68 -25.42
CA LEU A 23 -16.60 -47.27 -24.09
C LEU A 23 -17.77 -46.55 -23.39
N GLU A 24 -18.88 -47.25 -23.19
CA GLU A 24 -20.10 -46.69 -22.60
C GLU A 24 -20.16 -46.88 -21.09
N LYS A 25 -19.58 -47.98 -20.58
CA LYS A 25 -19.48 -48.32 -19.17
C LYS A 25 -18.21 -49.15 -18.95
N PHE A 26 -17.49 -48.87 -17.88
CA PHE A 26 -16.45 -49.72 -17.32
C PHE A 26 -17.05 -50.96 -16.62
N SER A 27 -16.33 -52.09 -16.70
CA SER A 27 -16.68 -53.34 -16.04
C SER A 27 -16.69 -53.23 -14.52
N ASP A 28 -17.61 -53.96 -13.89
CA ASP A 28 -17.66 -54.12 -12.44
C ASP A 28 -16.62 -55.16 -11.95
N ASP A 29 -16.03 -55.97 -12.85
CA ASP A 29 -14.88 -56.83 -12.55
C ASP A 29 -13.58 -55.99 -12.44
N PRO A 30 -12.83 -56.06 -11.32
CA PRO A 30 -11.64 -55.22 -11.12
C PRO A 30 -10.52 -55.37 -12.15
N GLN A 31 -10.28 -56.58 -12.68
CA GLN A 31 -9.20 -56.81 -13.63
C GLN A 31 -9.59 -56.32 -15.03
N GLU A 32 -10.83 -56.58 -15.42
CA GLU A 32 -11.39 -56.08 -16.66
C GLU A 32 -11.51 -54.54 -16.65
N PHE A 33 -11.92 -53.95 -15.53
CA PHE A 33 -11.93 -52.49 -15.32
C PHE A 33 -10.56 -51.86 -15.61
N LEU A 34 -9.50 -52.42 -15.02
CA LEU A 34 -8.14 -51.92 -15.16
C LEU A 34 -7.66 -51.99 -16.62
N ARG A 35 -8.03 -53.07 -17.35
CA ARG A 35 -7.74 -53.24 -18.77
C ARG A 35 -8.47 -52.20 -19.63
N GLU A 36 -9.76 -51.97 -19.38
CA GLU A 36 -10.56 -50.98 -20.10
C GLU A 36 -10.09 -49.55 -19.83
N LEU A 37 -9.77 -49.23 -18.57
CA LEU A 37 -9.24 -47.94 -18.16
C LEU A 37 -7.88 -47.66 -18.84
N LYS A 38 -7.00 -48.66 -18.92
CA LYS A 38 -5.74 -48.55 -19.68
C LYS A 38 -6.01 -48.20 -21.14
N GLY A 39 -6.90 -48.95 -21.78
CA GLY A 39 -7.25 -48.73 -23.19
C GLY A 39 -7.83 -47.34 -23.42
N TYR A 40 -8.68 -46.87 -22.50
CA TYR A 40 -9.31 -45.56 -22.55
C TYR A 40 -8.29 -44.41 -22.41
N LEU A 41 -7.38 -44.48 -21.43
CA LEU A 41 -6.38 -43.44 -21.18
C LEU A 41 -5.30 -43.40 -22.27
N THR A 42 -4.85 -44.56 -22.74
CA THR A 42 -3.71 -44.67 -23.67
C THR A 42 -4.10 -44.57 -25.15
N ALA A 43 -5.40 -44.52 -25.48
CA ALA A 43 -5.89 -44.38 -26.85
C ALA A 43 -5.30 -43.16 -27.58
N GLY A 44 -5.04 -42.06 -26.85
CA GLY A 44 -4.44 -40.84 -27.37
C GLY A 44 -2.91 -40.85 -27.49
N LYS A 45 -2.22 -41.89 -26.99
CA LYS A 45 -0.74 -42.02 -26.95
C LYS A 45 -0.04 -40.81 -26.32
N LEU A 46 -0.61 -40.26 -25.26
CA LEU A 46 0.00 -39.17 -24.50
C LEU A 46 0.81 -39.75 -23.34
N GLN A 47 2.10 -39.40 -23.28
CA GLN A 47 3.01 -39.88 -22.25
C GLN A 47 2.49 -39.57 -20.83
N SER A 48 1.92 -38.38 -20.60
CA SER A 48 1.39 -37.98 -19.30
C SER A 48 0.23 -38.84 -18.79
N THR A 49 -0.59 -39.42 -19.68
CA THR A 49 -1.67 -40.34 -19.30
C THR A 49 -1.17 -41.77 -19.06
N GLU A 50 -0.12 -42.18 -19.78
CA GLU A 50 0.53 -43.49 -19.58
C GLU A 50 1.23 -43.54 -18.21
N GLU A 51 2.02 -42.52 -17.88
CA GLU A 51 2.75 -42.43 -16.60
C GLU A 51 1.82 -42.45 -15.38
N VAL A 52 0.74 -41.66 -15.42
CA VAL A 52 -0.24 -41.62 -14.33
C VAL A 52 -0.98 -42.95 -14.20
N PHE A 53 -1.31 -43.60 -15.32
CA PHE A 53 -1.94 -44.92 -15.31
C PHE A 53 -1.01 -45.98 -14.73
N ASP A 54 0.26 -46.02 -15.11
CA ASP A 54 1.20 -47.03 -14.62
C ASP A 54 1.44 -46.90 -13.10
N GLN A 55 1.46 -45.67 -12.58
CA GLN A 55 1.48 -45.43 -11.13
C GLN A 55 0.21 -45.96 -10.46
N PHE A 56 -0.97 -45.67 -11.03
CA PHE A 56 -2.24 -46.16 -10.51
C PHE A 56 -2.35 -47.69 -10.56
N ASP A 57 -1.96 -48.31 -11.67
CA ASP A 57 -1.94 -49.77 -11.86
C ASP A 57 -1.09 -50.46 -10.79
N THR A 58 0.06 -49.86 -10.45
CA THR A 58 0.93 -50.34 -9.37
C THR A 58 0.22 -50.30 -8.02
N TYR A 59 -0.46 -49.20 -7.69
CA TYR A 59 -1.17 -49.01 -6.43
C TYR A 59 -2.42 -49.90 -6.33
N PHE A 60 -3.11 -50.08 -7.44
CA PHE A 60 -4.28 -50.95 -7.56
C PHE A 60 -3.89 -52.41 -7.30
N LYS A 61 -2.78 -52.87 -7.90
CA LYS A 61 -2.29 -54.25 -7.75
C LYS A 61 -1.62 -54.53 -6.42
N SER A 62 -1.10 -53.51 -5.72
CA SER A 62 -0.47 -53.68 -4.41
C SER A 62 -1.48 -53.83 -3.27
N GLY A 63 -2.79 -53.66 -3.54
CA GLY A 63 -3.85 -53.80 -2.53
C GLY A 63 -4.00 -52.58 -1.63
N VAL A 64 -3.55 -51.40 -2.07
CA VAL A 64 -3.75 -50.13 -1.34
C VAL A 64 -5.22 -49.76 -1.22
N PHE A 65 -6.04 -50.15 -2.21
CA PHE A 65 -7.48 -49.94 -2.22
C PHE A 65 -8.21 -51.22 -1.78
N SER A 66 -9.12 -51.08 -0.82
CA SER A 66 -10.06 -52.13 -0.42
C SER A 66 -11.09 -52.44 -1.53
N PRO A 67 -11.77 -53.60 -1.49
CA PRO A 67 -12.82 -53.92 -2.46
C PRO A 67 -13.91 -52.86 -2.55
N GLU A 68 -14.29 -52.25 -1.42
CA GLU A 68 -15.29 -51.18 -1.36
C GLU A 68 -14.77 -49.90 -2.04
N GLU A 69 -13.50 -49.56 -1.85
CA GLU A 69 -12.86 -48.42 -2.52
C GLU A 69 -12.71 -48.66 -4.03
N ILE A 70 -12.44 -49.89 -4.46
CA ILE A 70 -12.41 -50.26 -5.90
C ILE A 70 -13.79 -50.08 -6.52
N ALA A 71 -14.85 -50.57 -5.86
CA ALA A 71 -16.21 -50.38 -6.32
C ALA A 71 -16.59 -48.90 -6.42
N GLN A 72 -16.16 -48.09 -5.44
CA GLN A 72 -16.32 -46.63 -5.48
C GLN A 72 -15.58 -46.02 -6.68
N ILE A 73 -14.33 -46.41 -6.95
CA ILE A 73 -13.56 -45.92 -8.10
C ILE A 73 -14.25 -46.25 -9.43
N GLN A 74 -14.78 -47.47 -9.57
CA GLN A 74 -15.53 -47.91 -10.76
C GLN A 74 -16.82 -47.11 -10.93
N GLN A 75 -17.55 -46.86 -9.84
CA GLN A 75 -18.77 -46.04 -9.85
C GLN A 75 -18.48 -44.60 -10.31
N THR A 76 -17.51 -43.93 -9.69
CA THR A 76 -17.11 -42.57 -10.02
C THR A 76 -16.59 -42.48 -11.47
N GLY A 77 -15.77 -43.45 -11.91
CA GLY A 77 -15.29 -43.53 -13.29
C GLY A 77 -16.43 -43.67 -14.31
N ASN A 78 -17.47 -44.45 -14.00
CA ASN A 78 -18.66 -44.57 -14.84
C ASN A 78 -19.50 -43.29 -14.87
N ALA A 79 -19.64 -42.59 -13.74
CA ALA A 79 -20.30 -41.28 -13.69
C ALA A 79 -19.56 -40.24 -14.56
N MET A 80 -18.23 -40.23 -14.53
CA MET A 80 -17.40 -39.39 -15.41
C MET A 80 -17.58 -39.74 -16.90
N LEU A 81 -17.62 -41.03 -17.27
CA LEU A 81 -17.93 -41.46 -18.65
C LEU A 81 -19.32 -41.00 -19.10
N GLY A 82 -20.32 -41.09 -18.22
CA GLY A 82 -21.69 -40.61 -18.46
C GLY A 82 -21.74 -39.12 -18.79
N GLN A 83 -20.89 -38.32 -18.12
CA GLN A 83 -20.69 -36.89 -18.39
C GLN A 83 -19.81 -36.59 -19.62
N ARG A 84 -19.34 -37.64 -20.32
CA ARG A 84 -18.47 -37.56 -21.51
C ARG A 84 -17.11 -36.89 -21.23
N MET A 85 -16.62 -36.99 -20.01
CA MET A 85 -15.30 -36.51 -19.65
C MET A 85 -14.23 -37.29 -20.41
N THR A 86 -13.20 -36.60 -20.91
CA THR A 86 -12.11 -37.16 -21.73
C THR A 86 -10.97 -37.73 -20.88
N ALA A 87 -10.12 -38.56 -21.49
CA ALA A 87 -8.90 -39.10 -20.87
C ALA A 87 -8.01 -38.01 -20.22
N GLN A 88 -7.82 -36.89 -20.92
CA GLN A 88 -7.14 -35.69 -20.41
C GLN A 88 -8.05 -34.47 -20.62
N PRO A 89 -8.20 -33.57 -19.62
CA PRO A 89 -7.54 -33.60 -18.31
C PRO A 89 -8.22 -34.49 -17.24
N TYR A 90 -9.51 -34.80 -17.40
CA TYR A 90 -10.34 -35.35 -16.33
C TYR A 90 -9.89 -36.69 -15.73
N PHE A 91 -9.83 -37.78 -16.53
CA PHE A 91 -9.44 -39.09 -15.99
C PHE A 91 -8.00 -39.11 -15.50
N ARG A 92 -7.10 -38.39 -16.18
CA ARG A 92 -5.72 -38.18 -15.73
C ARG A 92 -5.69 -37.57 -14.33
N ASP A 93 -6.38 -36.46 -14.09
CA ASP A 93 -6.32 -35.78 -12.80
C ASP A 93 -7.08 -36.54 -11.70
N TYR A 94 -8.14 -37.26 -12.05
CA TYR A 94 -8.78 -38.20 -11.14
C TYR A 94 -7.82 -39.31 -10.67
N LEU A 95 -7.08 -39.94 -11.59
CA LEU A 95 -6.07 -40.93 -11.22
C LEU A 95 -4.93 -40.32 -10.41
N ARG A 96 -4.50 -39.09 -10.71
CA ARG A 96 -3.53 -38.37 -9.88
C ARG A 96 -4.03 -38.20 -8.46
N CYS A 97 -5.30 -37.84 -8.26
CA CYS A 97 -5.91 -37.75 -6.92
C CYS A 97 -5.86 -39.10 -6.19
N LEU A 98 -6.25 -40.19 -6.87
CA LEU A 98 -6.21 -41.54 -6.29
C LEU A 98 -4.79 -41.95 -5.85
N ASN A 99 -3.77 -41.56 -6.61
CA ASN A 99 -2.37 -41.85 -6.30
C ASN A 99 -1.84 -41.08 -5.07
N VAL A 100 -2.50 -40.00 -4.64
CA VAL A 100 -2.02 -39.16 -3.53
C VAL A 100 -2.94 -39.15 -2.30
N VAL A 101 -4.25 -39.35 -2.46
CA VAL A 101 -5.23 -39.24 -1.37
C VAL A 101 -4.96 -40.22 -0.22
N LYS A 102 -4.46 -41.42 -0.54
CA LYS A 102 -4.13 -42.45 0.46
C LYS A 102 -2.81 -42.18 1.20
N ASN A 103 -1.99 -41.24 0.73
CA ASN A 103 -0.76 -40.81 1.40
C ASN A 103 -1.04 -39.78 2.51
N ALA A 104 -2.23 -39.18 2.53
CA ALA A 104 -2.65 -38.27 3.59
C ALA A 104 -2.82 -39.02 4.93
N GLU A 105 -2.68 -38.30 6.04
CA GLU A 105 -3.07 -38.81 7.36
C GLU A 105 -4.55 -39.20 7.35
N ASN A 106 -4.88 -40.37 7.89
CA ASN A 106 -6.22 -41.00 7.80
C ASN A 106 -6.70 -41.21 6.35
N GLY A 107 -5.80 -41.57 5.43
CA GLY A 107 -6.07 -41.67 3.98
C GLY A 107 -7.31 -42.48 3.57
N ALA A 108 -7.74 -43.49 4.33
CA ALA A 108 -9.00 -44.22 4.06
C ALA A 108 -10.26 -43.39 4.35
N GLU A 109 -10.23 -42.57 5.39
CA GLU A 109 -11.30 -41.62 5.68
C GLU A 109 -11.29 -40.46 4.68
N ARG A 110 -10.09 -39.92 4.38
CA ARG A 110 -9.94 -38.86 3.37
C ARG A 110 -10.42 -39.30 1.99
N PHE A 111 -10.11 -40.53 1.59
CA PHE A 111 -10.63 -41.13 0.36
C PHE A 111 -12.18 -41.11 0.35
N ARG A 112 -12.81 -41.51 1.45
CA ARG A 112 -14.27 -41.61 1.56
C ARG A 112 -14.95 -40.24 1.51
N GLU A 113 -14.46 -39.29 2.32
CA GLU A 113 -14.98 -37.92 2.37
C GLU A 113 -14.84 -37.22 1.01
N TRP A 114 -13.67 -37.35 0.39
CA TRP A 114 -13.38 -36.78 -0.92
C TRP A 114 -14.25 -37.38 -2.04
N HIS A 115 -14.41 -38.71 -2.07
CA HIS A 115 -15.28 -39.35 -3.07
C HIS A 115 -16.75 -38.99 -2.88
N ALA A 116 -17.24 -38.90 -1.64
CA ALA A 116 -18.61 -38.48 -1.38
C ALA A 116 -18.88 -37.10 -2.00
N LEU A 117 -17.91 -36.18 -1.86
CA LEU A 117 -17.96 -34.86 -2.47
C LEU A 117 -17.88 -34.91 -4.01
N ALA A 118 -16.94 -35.69 -4.55
CA ALA A 118 -16.74 -35.86 -5.99
C ALA A 118 -17.99 -36.42 -6.69
N ASP A 119 -18.60 -37.46 -6.11
CA ASP A 119 -19.81 -38.08 -6.63
C ASP A 119 -21.02 -37.14 -6.55
N GLN A 120 -21.14 -36.40 -5.47
CA GLN A 120 -22.20 -35.39 -5.34
C GLN A 120 -22.04 -34.29 -6.39
N MET A 121 -20.81 -33.82 -6.63
CA MET A 121 -20.52 -32.88 -7.72
C MET A 121 -20.90 -33.46 -9.08
N LEU A 122 -20.58 -34.72 -9.36
CA LEU A 122 -20.91 -35.38 -10.63
C LEU A 122 -22.42 -35.52 -10.84
N ALA A 123 -23.16 -35.84 -9.78
CA ALA A 123 -24.62 -35.94 -9.79
C ALA A 123 -25.29 -34.59 -10.06
N ASP A 124 -24.71 -33.51 -9.54
CA ASP A 124 -25.22 -32.14 -9.67
C ASP A 124 -24.81 -31.44 -10.97
N ILE A 125 -24.10 -32.10 -11.89
CA ILE A 125 -23.73 -31.48 -13.19
C ILE A 125 -24.98 -31.24 -14.03
N GLU A 126 -25.24 -29.96 -14.30
CA GLU A 126 -26.25 -29.51 -15.25
C GLU A 126 -25.60 -29.00 -16.55
N ASN A 127 -26.31 -29.15 -17.67
CA ASN A 127 -25.91 -28.63 -18.97
C ASN A 127 -24.50 -29.05 -19.43
N ARG A 128 -23.98 -30.18 -18.91
CA ARG A 128 -22.61 -30.67 -19.12
C ARG A 128 -21.53 -29.66 -18.74
N ARG A 129 -21.78 -28.81 -17.73
CA ARG A 129 -20.77 -27.91 -17.18
C ARG A 129 -19.81 -28.68 -16.28
N VAL A 130 -18.85 -29.36 -16.88
CA VAL A 130 -17.85 -30.21 -16.21
C VAL A 130 -16.63 -29.45 -15.66
N GLY A 131 -16.47 -28.17 -16.02
CA GLY A 131 -15.34 -27.33 -15.59
C GLY A 131 -15.12 -27.28 -14.08
N PRO A 132 -16.15 -27.03 -13.24
CA PRO A 132 -15.99 -27.03 -11.79
C PRO A 132 -15.48 -28.35 -11.22
N PHE A 133 -15.86 -29.49 -11.81
CA PHE A 133 -15.34 -30.79 -11.39
C PHE A 133 -13.85 -30.92 -11.73
N GLN A 134 -13.42 -30.41 -12.89
CA GLN A 134 -12.00 -30.34 -13.23
C GLN A 134 -11.21 -29.44 -12.26
N ASP A 135 -11.72 -28.26 -11.94
CA ASP A 135 -11.09 -27.34 -10.98
C ASP A 135 -10.94 -28.02 -9.60
N PHE A 136 -11.94 -28.80 -9.18
CA PHE A 136 -11.89 -29.59 -7.95
C PHE A 136 -10.84 -30.71 -7.99
N LEU A 137 -10.69 -31.43 -9.11
CA LEU A 137 -9.64 -32.44 -9.27
C LEU A 137 -8.25 -31.82 -9.23
N GLU A 138 -8.02 -30.71 -9.92
CA GLU A 138 -6.74 -30.00 -9.91
C GLU A 138 -6.36 -29.56 -8.49
N PHE A 139 -7.29 -28.91 -7.79
CA PHE A 139 -7.13 -28.58 -6.38
C PHE A 139 -6.81 -29.81 -5.53
N SER A 140 -7.54 -30.91 -5.71
CA SER A 140 -7.38 -32.12 -4.90
C SER A 140 -5.98 -32.70 -5.03
N VAL A 141 -5.39 -32.68 -6.23
CA VAL A 141 -4.00 -33.11 -6.43
C VAL A 141 -3.03 -32.23 -5.65
N ASP A 142 -3.15 -30.91 -5.78
CA ASP A 142 -2.27 -29.95 -5.08
C ASP A 142 -2.41 -30.08 -3.55
N PHE A 143 -3.64 -30.23 -3.08
CA PHE A 143 -3.97 -30.30 -1.67
C PHE A 143 -3.43 -31.58 -1.02
N PHE A 144 -3.71 -32.76 -1.59
CA PHE A 144 -3.23 -34.02 -1.01
C PHE A 144 -1.73 -34.26 -1.18
N SER A 145 -1.09 -33.62 -2.17
CA SER A 145 0.36 -33.79 -2.39
C SER A 145 1.20 -32.84 -1.56
N GLN A 146 0.75 -31.60 -1.37
CA GLN A 146 1.57 -30.50 -0.86
C GLN A 146 0.88 -29.65 0.21
N ASN A 147 -0.33 -30.03 0.66
CA ASN A 147 -1.20 -29.21 1.51
C ASN A 147 -1.44 -27.82 0.89
N ALA A 148 -1.52 -27.73 -0.44
CA ALA A 148 -1.69 -26.46 -1.13
C ALA A 148 -3.15 -26.24 -1.53
N LEU A 149 -3.73 -25.09 -1.15
CA LEU A 149 -4.98 -24.59 -1.74
C LEU A 149 -4.78 -24.21 -3.21
N ARG A 150 -3.53 -23.89 -3.57
CA ARG A 150 -3.08 -23.64 -4.94
C ARG A 150 -1.59 -23.86 -5.06
N ALA A 151 -1.16 -24.62 -6.06
CA ALA A 151 0.23 -24.69 -6.50
C ALA A 151 0.43 -24.07 -7.91
N SER A 152 1.61 -23.51 -8.14
CA SER A 152 2.03 -22.85 -9.38
C SER A 152 3.55 -22.71 -9.44
N ASP A 153 4.15 -23.12 -10.56
CA ASP A 153 5.61 -23.01 -10.76
C ASP A 153 6.10 -21.56 -10.96
N SER A 154 5.21 -20.66 -11.38
CA SER A 154 5.53 -19.26 -11.72
C SER A 154 4.70 -18.23 -10.95
N GLY A 155 3.58 -18.66 -10.39
CA GLY A 155 2.63 -17.85 -9.63
C GLY A 155 2.91 -17.88 -8.13
N ILE A 156 1.90 -17.46 -7.38
CA ILE A 156 1.85 -17.61 -5.92
C ILE A 156 1.30 -18.99 -5.57
N ASN A 157 1.88 -19.59 -4.55
CA ASN A 157 1.42 -20.80 -3.89
C ASN A 157 0.76 -20.42 -2.56
N TRP A 158 -0.34 -21.08 -2.25
CA TRP A 158 -1.01 -20.94 -0.96
C TRP A 158 -1.03 -22.30 -0.28
N ILE A 159 -0.25 -22.43 0.79
CA ILE A 159 -0.04 -23.68 1.54
C ILE A 159 -0.71 -23.55 2.90
N VAL A 160 -1.38 -24.60 3.35
CA VAL A 160 -1.97 -24.69 4.69
C VAL A 160 -1.10 -25.58 5.57
N ASP A 161 -0.83 -25.12 6.79
CA ASP A 161 -0.35 -25.97 7.87
C ASP A 161 -1.53 -26.34 8.76
N ALA A 162 -2.22 -27.41 8.37
CA ALA A 162 -3.39 -27.92 9.07
C ALA A 162 -3.46 -29.45 8.97
N LYS A 163 -3.78 -30.09 10.09
CA LYS A 163 -4.09 -31.54 10.12
C LYS A 163 -5.58 -31.81 10.07
N ASP A 164 -6.36 -30.91 10.67
CA ASP A 164 -7.80 -31.03 10.80
C ASP A 164 -8.51 -30.12 9.80
N TYR A 165 -9.26 -30.74 8.89
CA TYR A 165 -10.13 -30.09 7.91
C TYR A 165 -11.29 -31.01 7.57
N GLN A 166 -12.38 -30.44 7.04
CA GLN A 166 -13.56 -31.17 6.62
C GLN A 166 -13.95 -30.81 5.19
N PHE A 167 -14.25 -31.82 4.37
CA PHE A 167 -14.89 -31.61 3.07
C PHE A 167 -16.40 -31.49 3.27
N VAL A 168 -16.97 -30.39 2.78
CA VAL A 168 -18.40 -30.10 2.87
C VAL A 168 -18.93 -29.74 1.48
N TYR A 169 -20.14 -30.18 1.17
CA TYR A 169 -20.87 -29.72 -0.01
C TYR A 169 -21.97 -28.76 0.41
N ARG A 170 -21.85 -27.49 0.05
CA ARG A 170 -22.82 -26.44 0.40
C ARG A 170 -23.14 -25.63 -0.85
N ASP A 171 -24.43 -25.34 -1.05
CA ASP A 171 -24.91 -24.51 -2.17
C ASP A 171 -24.38 -24.98 -3.54
N ARG A 172 -24.29 -26.30 -3.73
CA ARG A 172 -23.76 -26.99 -4.93
C ARG A 172 -22.27 -26.74 -5.21
N MET A 173 -21.50 -26.41 -4.18
CA MET A 173 -20.06 -26.18 -4.28
C MET A 173 -19.29 -27.05 -3.28
N PRO A 174 -18.13 -27.59 -3.68
CA PRO A 174 -17.20 -28.19 -2.73
C PRO A 174 -16.57 -27.09 -1.86
N VAL A 175 -16.46 -27.35 -0.57
CA VAL A 175 -15.84 -26.47 0.42
C VAL A 175 -14.90 -27.30 1.28
N VAL A 176 -13.74 -26.73 1.61
CA VAL A 176 -12.86 -27.27 2.65
C VAL A 176 -12.88 -26.33 3.83
N GLU A 177 -13.44 -26.79 4.94
CA GLU A 177 -13.57 -26.03 6.18
C GLU A 177 -12.39 -26.31 7.10
N PHE A 178 -11.78 -25.25 7.61
CA PHE A 178 -10.68 -25.30 8.57
C PHE A 178 -11.06 -24.56 9.84
N SER A 179 -11.01 -25.26 10.97
CA SER A 179 -11.26 -24.67 12.28
C SER A 179 -10.05 -23.92 12.84
N LYS A 180 -8.83 -24.28 12.39
CA LYS A 180 -7.57 -23.61 12.72
C LYS A 180 -6.46 -24.04 11.74
N LEU A 181 -5.65 -23.09 11.26
CA LEU A 181 -4.44 -23.33 10.48
C LEU A 181 -3.49 -22.12 10.49
N ASP A 182 -2.27 -22.32 9.99
CA ASP A 182 -1.46 -21.24 9.44
C ASP A 182 -1.53 -21.26 7.91
N LEU A 183 -1.77 -20.10 7.29
CA LEU A 183 -1.87 -19.95 5.84
C LEU A 183 -0.63 -19.23 5.29
N LEU A 184 0.12 -19.92 4.45
CA LEU A 184 1.40 -19.48 3.91
C LEU A 184 1.28 -19.13 2.42
N GLY A 185 1.55 -17.88 2.06
CA GLY A 185 1.64 -17.43 0.67
C GLY A 185 3.09 -17.38 0.23
N ILE A 186 3.50 -18.19 -0.75
CA ILE A 186 4.90 -18.34 -1.17
C ILE A 186 5.06 -18.03 -2.66
N ARG A 187 6.07 -17.24 -3.01
CA ARG A 187 6.47 -17.04 -4.40
C ARG A 187 7.98 -16.82 -4.51
N LYS A 188 8.67 -17.77 -5.14
CA LYS A 188 10.14 -17.81 -5.21
C LYS A 188 10.75 -17.76 -3.80
N GLU A 189 11.47 -16.70 -3.47
CA GLU A 189 12.19 -16.51 -2.20
C GLU A 189 11.36 -15.71 -1.18
N ASP A 190 10.23 -15.11 -1.59
CA ASP A 190 9.38 -14.31 -0.72
C ASP A 190 8.21 -15.14 -0.16
N SER A 191 7.84 -14.85 1.08
CA SER A 191 6.72 -15.50 1.76
C SER A 191 5.99 -14.56 2.72
N ILE A 192 4.69 -14.79 2.82
CA ILE A 192 3.82 -14.18 3.83
C ILE A 192 3.14 -15.29 4.61
N ALA A 193 2.76 -15.00 5.86
CA ALA A 193 2.06 -15.94 6.71
C ALA A 193 0.89 -15.22 7.40
N ILE A 194 -0.26 -15.88 7.41
CA ILE A 194 -1.38 -15.55 8.28
C ILE A 194 -1.47 -16.68 9.31
N LEU A 195 -1.09 -16.38 10.53
CA LEU A 195 -0.99 -17.31 11.63
C LEU A 195 -2.34 -17.46 12.35
N ASP A 196 -2.59 -18.63 12.93
CA ASP A 196 -3.75 -18.93 13.76
C ASP A 196 -5.09 -18.47 13.12
N THR A 197 -5.26 -18.68 11.83
CA THR A 197 -6.50 -18.35 11.10
C THR A 197 -7.44 -19.55 11.01
N GLN A 198 -8.68 -19.31 10.59
CA GLN A 198 -9.70 -20.30 10.29
C GLN A 198 -10.52 -19.82 9.11
N GLY A 199 -11.23 -20.73 8.43
CA GLY A 199 -12.01 -20.31 7.27
C GLY A 199 -12.36 -21.43 6.32
N ASP A 200 -12.98 -21.01 5.22
CA ASP A 200 -13.56 -21.89 4.21
C ASP A 200 -12.83 -21.65 2.89
N PHE A 201 -12.31 -22.71 2.29
CA PHE A 201 -11.78 -22.67 0.93
C PHE A 201 -12.81 -23.17 -0.08
N PHE A 202 -12.98 -22.44 -1.18
CA PHE A 202 -13.87 -22.76 -2.30
C PHE A 202 -13.01 -23.10 -3.53
N PRO A 203 -12.68 -24.39 -3.77
CA PRO A 203 -11.78 -24.80 -4.86
C PRO A 203 -12.21 -24.33 -6.24
N THR A 204 -13.51 -24.40 -6.54
CA THR A 204 -14.07 -24.03 -7.84
C THR A 204 -14.05 -22.52 -8.11
N GLU A 205 -13.89 -21.72 -7.07
CA GLU A 205 -13.76 -20.26 -7.16
C GLU A 205 -12.32 -19.79 -6.99
N ALA A 206 -11.41 -20.68 -6.56
CA ALA A 206 -10.07 -20.35 -6.10
C ALA A 206 -10.09 -19.23 -5.03
N LEU A 207 -11.02 -19.33 -4.08
CA LEU A 207 -11.32 -18.31 -3.08
C LEU A 207 -11.18 -18.87 -1.67
N TRP A 208 -10.34 -18.23 -0.85
CA TRP A 208 -10.27 -18.45 0.59
C TRP A 208 -11.08 -17.37 1.31
N LYS A 209 -11.99 -17.78 2.19
CA LYS A 209 -12.74 -16.88 3.09
C LYS A 209 -12.27 -17.10 4.51
N GLY A 210 -11.33 -16.26 4.93
CA GLY A 210 -10.74 -16.30 6.26
C GLY A 210 -11.58 -15.55 7.28
N LYS A 211 -11.60 -16.07 8.49
CA LYS A 211 -12.17 -15.44 9.68
C LYS A 211 -11.06 -15.39 10.71
N SER A 212 -10.67 -14.18 11.11
CA SER A 212 -9.56 -13.95 12.04
C SER A 212 -8.19 -14.41 11.53
N GLY A 213 -7.15 -14.11 12.30
CA GLY A 213 -5.77 -14.48 11.99
C GLY A 213 -4.82 -13.41 12.46
N ARG A 214 -3.53 -13.71 12.45
CA ARG A 214 -2.47 -12.81 12.89
C ARG A 214 -1.38 -12.71 11.84
N VAL A 215 -0.93 -11.48 11.59
CA VAL A 215 0.20 -11.17 10.71
C VAL A 215 1.23 -10.36 11.49
N THR A 216 2.51 -10.69 11.37
CA THR A 216 3.59 -10.05 12.14
C THR A 216 4.53 -9.27 11.22
N TRP A 217 5.25 -8.30 11.79
CA TRP A 217 6.31 -7.57 11.10
C TRP A 217 7.73 -8.13 11.40
N GLU A 218 7.83 -9.35 11.93
CA GLU A 218 9.13 -9.94 12.31
C GLU A 218 10.09 -10.06 11.12
N ARG A 219 9.56 -10.28 9.91
CA ARG A 219 10.36 -10.31 8.67
C ARG A 219 11.05 -8.98 8.31
N PHE A 220 10.73 -7.90 9.02
CA PHE A 220 11.35 -6.57 8.89
C PHE A 220 12.03 -6.09 10.17
N ASP A 221 12.44 -7.02 11.04
CA ASP A 221 13.11 -6.72 12.30
C ASP A 221 12.29 -5.82 13.25
N LEU A 222 10.97 -5.81 13.10
CA LEU A 222 10.08 -5.31 14.16
C LEU A 222 9.82 -6.49 15.11
N GLY A 223 10.10 -6.31 16.40
CA GLY A 223 9.94 -7.38 17.38
C GLY A 223 8.51 -7.93 17.44
N ALA A 224 8.36 -9.13 18.03
CA ALA A 224 7.11 -9.91 18.10
C ALA A 224 5.87 -9.15 18.63
N GLY A 225 6.06 -8.04 19.35
CA GLY A 225 4.99 -7.17 19.81
C GLY A 225 4.30 -6.36 18.71
N VAL A 226 4.83 -6.34 17.47
CA VAL A 226 4.24 -5.62 16.33
C VAL A 226 3.54 -6.60 15.39
N TYR A 227 2.22 -6.62 15.45
CA TYR A 227 1.36 -7.51 14.66
C TYR A 227 -0.01 -6.88 14.41
N ALA A 228 -0.74 -7.41 13.42
CA ALA A 228 -2.15 -7.10 13.24
C ALA A 228 -3.01 -8.35 13.46
N GLU A 229 -4.10 -8.18 14.20
CA GLU A 229 -5.22 -9.13 14.24
C GLU A 229 -6.15 -8.82 13.06
N LEU A 230 -6.48 -9.83 12.26
CA LEU A 230 -7.36 -9.66 11.10
C LEU A 230 -8.82 -9.89 11.49
N GLY A 231 -9.75 -9.18 10.86
CA GLY A 231 -11.17 -9.53 10.86
C GLY A 231 -11.49 -10.60 9.82
N ASP A 232 -12.65 -10.51 9.19
CA ASP A 232 -12.99 -11.34 8.03
C ASP A 232 -12.31 -10.81 6.78
N TYR A 233 -11.83 -11.72 5.92
CA TYR A 233 -11.13 -11.37 4.69
C TYR A 233 -11.29 -12.44 3.62
N GLU A 234 -11.02 -12.04 2.38
CA GLU A 234 -11.02 -12.93 1.24
C GLU A 234 -9.67 -12.91 0.52
N ILE A 235 -9.22 -14.08 0.08
CA ILE A 235 -8.04 -14.22 -0.78
C ILE A 235 -8.45 -14.98 -2.03
N GLU A 236 -8.43 -14.30 -3.16
CA GLU A 236 -8.39 -14.96 -4.46
C GLU A 236 -7.00 -15.60 -4.60
N THR A 237 -6.89 -16.92 -4.47
CA THR A 237 -5.58 -17.60 -4.38
C THR A 237 -4.73 -17.46 -5.64
N LYS A 238 -5.35 -17.08 -6.76
CA LYS A 238 -4.66 -16.73 -8.02
C LYS A 238 -3.91 -15.39 -7.96
N LYS A 239 -4.25 -14.52 -7.00
CA LYS A 239 -3.65 -13.20 -6.79
C LYS A 239 -2.65 -13.24 -5.63
N SER A 240 -1.66 -12.35 -5.68
CA SER A 240 -0.63 -12.24 -4.65
C SER A 240 -0.93 -11.17 -3.58
N LEU A 241 -2.09 -10.53 -3.65
CA LEU A 241 -2.51 -9.41 -2.81
C LEU A 241 -3.83 -9.80 -2.13
N TYR A 242 -3.95 -9.49 -0.84
CA TYR A 242 -5.22 -9.55 -0.12
C TYR A 242 -5.42 -8.31 0.75
N ARG A 243 -6.68 -8.05 1.10
CA ARG A 243 -7.11 -6.89 1.87
C ARG A 243 -8.04 -7.33 2.99
N VAL A 244 -7.97 -6.60 4.09
CA VAL A 244 -8.81 -6.78 5.27
C VAL A 244 -9.35 -5.41 5.66
N GLU A 245 -10.67 -5.24 5.56
CA GLU A 245 -11.32 -3.94 5.82
C GLU A 245 -11.31 -3.55 7.30
N THR A 246 -11.25 -4.54 8.18
CA THR A 246 -11.19 -4.34 9.63
C THR A 246 -10.11 -5.22 10.22
N ALA A 247 -9.06 -4.60 10.72
CA ALA A 247 -7.93 -5.21 11.41
C ALA A 247 -7.54 -4.36 12.63
N TRP A 248 -6.83 -4.96 13.59
CA TRP A 248 -6.36 -4.27 14.79
C TRP A 248 -4.84 -4.37 14.89
N LEU A 249 -4.15 -3.25 14.74
CA LEU A 249 -2.71 -3.15 14.90
C LEU A 249 -2.34 -3.07 16.39
N HIS A 250 -1.40 -3.92 16.78
CA HIS A 250 -0.67 -3.84 18.03
C HIS A 250 0.72 -3.28 17.75
N TYR A 251 1.04 -2.14 18.37
CA TYR A 251 2.36 -1.53 18.28
C TYR A 251 2.71 -0.85 19.62
N PRO A 252 3.25 -1.61 20.60
CA PRO A 252 3.44 -1.12 21.96
C PRO A 252 4.28 0.15 22.10
N LEU A 253 5.27 0.35 21.22
CA LEU A 253 6.08 1.57 21.21
C LEU A 253 5.25 2.84 21.01
N PHE A 254 4.20 2.78 20.16
CA PHE A 254 3.38 3.94 19.80
C PHE A 254 2.06 3.99 20.58
N PHE A 255 1.49 2.84 20.92
CA PHE A 255 0.14 2.76 21.47
C PHE A 255 0.06 2.03 22.83
N GLY A 256 1.18 1.57 23.39
CA GLY A 256 1.18 0.76 24.61
C GLY A 256 0.31 -0.49 24.45
N ASP A 257 -0.62 -0.71 25.38
CA ASP A 257 -1.55 -1.84 25.33
C ASP A 257 -2.78 -1.59 24.43
N ARG A 258 -2.94 -0.37 23.89
CA ARG A 258 -4.05 -0.04 23.00
C ARG A 258 -3.81 -0.68 21.64
N LYS A 259 -4.83 -1.39 21.14
CA LYS A 259 -4.91 -1.79 19.73
C LYS A 259 -5.61 -0.74 18.90
N VAL A 260 -5.09 -0.48 17.70
CA VAL A 260 -5.63 0.53 16.78
C VAL A 260 -6.40 -0.17 15.69
N GLU A 261 -7.67 0.20 15.51
CA GLU A 261 -8.50 -0.35 14.44
C GLU A 261 -8.20 0.35 13.10
N GLY A 262 -8.21 -0.41 12.02
CA GLY A 262 -7.89 0.08 10.69
C GLY A 262 -8.14 -0.94 9.59
N SER A 263 -7.63 -0.65 8.40
CA SER A 263 -7.56 -1.61 7.30
C SER A 263 -6.14 -2.17 7.17
N PHE A 264 -6.04 -3.37 6.61
CA PHE A 264 -4.78 -4.05 6.40
C PHE A 264 -4.68 -4.58 4.97
N GLU A 265 -3.49 -4.53 4.39
CA GLU A 265 -3.18 -5.03 3.06
C GLU A 265 -1.79 -5.67 3.05
N ASP A 266 -1.65 -6.89 2.54
CA ASP A 266 -0.34 -7.52 2.36
C ASP A 266 -0.24 -8.18 0.98
N LYS A 267 0.99 -8.29 0.49
CA LYS A 267 1.28 -8.71 -0.87
C LYS A 267 2.56 -9.53 -0.92
N VAL A 268 2.49 -10.71 -1.53
CA VAL A 268 3.71 -11.44 -1.95
C VAL A 268 4.30 -10.76 -3.18
N ILE A 269 5.54 -10.29 -3.08
CA ILE A 269 6.24 -9.58 -4.14
C ILE A 269 7.47 -10.39 -4.55
N SER A 270 7.65 -10.59 -5.86
CA SER A 270 8.94 -11.10 -6.35
C SER A 270 9.96 -9.95 -6.38
N ALA A 271 10.89 -9.93 -5.41
CA ALA A 271 12.16 -9.19 -5.41
C ALA A 271 12.22 -7.94 -6.30
N ASN A 272 11.45 -6.90 -5.94
CA ASN A 272 11.65 -5.56 -6.47
C ASN A 272 11.88 -4.60 -5.29
N PRO A 273 13.12 -4.15 -5.05
CA PRO A 273 13.49 -3.32 -3.91
C PRO A 273 12.64 -2.04 -3.77
N ALA A 274 12.09 -1.53 -4.88
CA ALA A 274 11.29 -0.31 -4.88
C ALA A 274 9.90 -0.49 -4.23
N THR A 275 9.35 -1.71 -4.19
CA THR A 275 8.01 -1.99 -3.63
C THR A 275 8.03 -2.95 -2.43
N GLU A 276 9.10 -3.73 -2.29
CA GLU A 276 9.33 -4.72 -1.24
C GLU A 276 9.28 -4.11 0.17
N GLY A 277 9.82 -2.90 0.35
CA GLY A 277 9.81 -2.20 1.63
C GLY A 277 8.49 -1.51 2.02
N SER A 278 7.40 -1.68 1.25
CA SER A 278 6.13 -0.97 1.48
C SER A 278 4.97 -1.83 1.96
N TYR A 279 5.15 -3.16 2.06
CA TYR A 279 4.17 -4.11 2.59
C TYR A 279 4.74 -4.85 3.80
N PRO A 280 3.93 -5.26 4.78
CA PRO A 280 2.49 -5.07 4.86
C PRO A 280 2.12 -3.61 5.11
N ARG A 281 0.85 -3.29 4.87
CA ARG A 281 0.27 -1.97 5.06
C ARG A 281 -0.83 -2.03 6.07
N PHE A 282 -0.81 -1.08 6.99
CA PHE A 282 -1.89 -0.80 7.90
C PHE A 282 -2.25 0.69 7.81
N GLU A 283 -3.55 0.99 7.82
CA GLU A 283 -4.06 2.36 7.86
C GLU A 283 -5.15 2.48 8.93
N SER A 284 -4.98 3.40 9.87
CA SER A 284 -5.92 3.59 10.97
C SER A 284 -7.26 4.12 10.46
N ARG A 285 -8.36 3.62 11.05
CA ARG A 285 -9.70 4.17 10.81
C ARG A 285 -9.87 5.52 11.52
N GLU A 286 -9.27 5.66 12.69
CA GLU A 286 -9.20 6.93 13.41
C GLU A 286 -8.27 7.90 12.69
N SER A 287 -8.76 9.12 12.43
CA SER A 287 -7.98 10.20 11.80
C SER A 287 -7.20 11.05 12.81
N VAL A 288 -7.38 10.82 14.12
CA VAL A 288 -6.74 11.55 15.20
C VAL A 288 -6.28 10.55 16.27
N LEU A 289 -5.03 10.12 16.17
CA LEU A 289 -4.33 9.32 17.16
C LEU A 289 -3.24 10.15 17.81
N GLU A 290 -3.08 10.01 19.12
CA GLU A 290 -2.00 10.64 19.89
C GLU A 290 -0.89 9.61 20.12
N ILE A 291 0.34 9.97 19.74
CA ILE A 291 1.53 9.13 19.89
C ILE A 291 2.62 9.96 20.58
N ASP A 292 2.95 9.63 21.82
CA ASP A 292 3.87 10.41 22.64
C ASP A 292 5.35 10.01 22.51
N ASN A 293 5.65 8.95 21.76
CA ASN A 293 6.98 8.35 21.73
C ASN A 293 7.48 8.00 20.32
N ILE A 294 7.41 8.95 19.38
CA ILE A 294 8.09 8.82 18.07
C ILE A 294 9.60 9.04 18.20
N GLY A 295 9.99 9.78 19.23
CA GLY A 295 11.35 10.03 19.67
C GLY A 295 11.30 10.75 21.01
N ARG A 296 12.46 10.94 21.65
CA ARG A 296 12.53 11.61 22.95
C ARG A 296 11.93 13.03 22.84
N GLY A 297 10.89 13.29 23.63
CA GLY A 297 10.22 14.60 23.65
C GLY A 297 9.37 14.91 22.41
N ILE A 298 9.08 13.93 21.55
CA ILE A 298 8.31 14.14 20.31
C ILE A 298 6.92 13.53 20.44
N ARG A 299 5.90 14.39 20.44
CA ARG A 299 4.48 14.00 20.43
C ARG A 299 3.89 14.23 19.04
N TYR A 300 3.04 13.32 18.61
CA TYR A 300 2.34 13.37 17.33
C TYR A 300 0.84 13.24 17.51
N VAL A 301 0.09 13.96 16.68
CA VAL A 301 -1.37 13.89 16.61
C VAL A 301 -1.80 13.81 15.15
N GLY A 302 -2.57 12.79 14.76
CA GLY A 302 -3.13 12.65 13.42
C GLY A 302 -3.43 11.19 13.04
N GLY A 303 -3.74 10.95 11.77
CA GLY A 303 -3.99 9.61 11.24
C GLY A 303 -2.70 8.82 11.04
N PHE A 304 -2.74 7.51 11.25
CA PHE A 304 -1.56 6.66 11.24
C PHE A 304 -1.60 5.64 10.10
N ARG A 305 -0.52 5.59 9.33
CA ARG A 305 -0.26 4.55 8.32
C ARG A 305 1.10 3.91 8.59
N LEU A 306 1.17 2.59 8.52
CA LEU A 306 2.41 1.83 8.60
C LEU A 306 2.58 1.06 7.30
N TYR A 307 3.49 1.49 6.43
CA TYR A 307 3.78 0.82 5.16
C TYR A 307 5.19 0.22 5.22
N GLY A 308 5.27 -1.11 5.26
CA GLY A 308 6.49 -1.82 5.66
C GLY A 308 6.93 -1.34 7.04
N THR A 309 8.10 -0.72 7.13
CA THR A 309 8.64 -0.16 8.39
C THR A 309 8.48 1.36 8.50
N THR A 310 7.97 2.02 7.45
CA THR A 310 7.84 3.48 7.43
C THR A 310 6.48 3.90 7.97
N VAL A 311 6.49 4.83 8.92
CA VAL A 311 5.28 5.44 9.44
C VAL A 311 4.96 6.69 8.63
N TYR A 312 3.71 6.81 8.22
CA TYR A 312 3.17 8.02 7.63
C TYR A 312 2.11 8.58 8.56
N GLY A 313 2.41 9.73 9.15
CA GLY A 313 1.44 10.52 9.89
C GLY A 313 0.71 11.43 8.93
N TYR A 314 -0.61 11.36 8.84
CA TYR A 314 -1.38 12.14 7.89
C TYR A 314 -2.51 12.93 8.56
N GLY A 315 -2.91 14.00 7.90
CA GLY A 315 -4.08 14.79 8.28
C GLY A 315 -4.84 15.22 7.04
N THR A 316 -5.57 16.31 7.20
CA THR A 316 -6.25 17.02 6.11
C THR A 316 -5.74 18.45 6.06
N LYS A 317 -6.05 19.18 4.99
CA LYS A 317 -5.70 20.60 4.88
C LYS A 317 -6.17 21.44 6.09
N ASN A 318 -7.41 21.20 6.55
CA ASN A 318 -8.00 21.94 7.67
C ASN A 318 -7.56 21.42 9.04
N ASN A 319 -7.27 20.13 9.15
CA ASN A 319 -6.81 19.47 10.36
C ASN A 319 -5.57 18.65 10.03
N GLY A 320 -4.44 19.32 9.91
CA GLY A 320 -3.16 18.70 9.60
C GLY A 320 -2.72 17.72 10.68
N ALA A 321 -1.89 16.75 10.29
CA ALA A 321 -1.09 16.02 11.25
C ALA A 321 -0.17 17.01 11.98
N LEU A 322 0.04 16.77 13.26
CA LEU A 322 0.73 17.70 14.14
C LEU A 322 1.89 17.01 14.84
N ILE A 323 3.06 17.62 14.78
CA ILE A 323 4.24 17.25 15.56
C ILE A 323 4.51 18.36 16.57
N ARG A 324 4.72 17.97 17.83
CA ARG A 324 5.18 18.84 18.90
C ARG A 324 6.47 18.29 19.48
N ILE A 325 7.48 19.15 19.62
CA ILE A 325 8.76 18.77 20.23
C ILE A 325 8.94 19.56 21.51
N PHE A 326 9.25 18.83 22.58
CA PHE A 326 9.47 19.32 23.93
C PHE A 326 10.93 19.11 24.33
N ASP A 327 11.45 20.01 25.16
CA ASP A 327 12.77 19.85 25.77
C ASP A 327 12.74 18.92 26.99
N GLU A 328 13.90 18.75 27.65
CA GLU A 328 14.02 17.92 28.85
C GLU A 328 13.21 18.45 30.06
N SER A 329 12.77 19.70 30.02
CA SER A 329 11.93 20.35 31.06
C SER A 329 10.44 20.34 30.70
N ASP A 330 10.04 19.56 29.68
CA ASP A 330 8.68 19.47 29.12
C ASP A 330 8.15 20.83 28.59
N GLN A 331 9.04 21.74 28.17
CA GLN A 331 8.65 22.98 27.50
C GLN A 331 8.52 22.76 26.00
N LEU A 332 7.41 23.23 25.41
CA LEU A 332 7.19 23.19 23.97
C LEU A 332 8.20 24.09 23.25
N LYS A 333 9.07 23.50 22.43
CA LYS A 333 10.05 24.22 21.60
C LYS A 333 9.61 24.35 20.16
N LEU A 334 8.83 23.40 19.67
CA LEU A 334 8.43 23.37 18.26
C LEU A 334 7.02 22.83 18.09
N LYS A 335 6.27 23.46 17.19
CA LYS A 335 5.00 22.95 16.65
C LYS A 335 5.09 22.96 15.12
N ALA A 336 4.80 21.82 14.50
CA ALA A 336 4.80 21.64 13.06
C ALA A 336 3.51 20.94 12.61
N SER A 337 2.79 21.53 11.64
CA SER A 337 1.54 21.02 11.09
C SER A 337 1.68 20.77 9.59
N SER A 338 1.23 19.62 9.10
CA SER A 338 1.24 19.29 7.66
C SER A 338 0.21 18.22 7.34
N GLU A 339 -0.20 18.11 6.07
CA GLU A 339 -1.03 17.00 5.61
C GLU A 339 -0.31 15.64 5.69
N LEU A 340 1.03 15.63 5.59
CA LEU A 340 1.80 14.39 5.60
C LEU A 340 3.19 14.58 6.22
N PHE A 341 3.49 13.72 7.20
CA PHE A 341 4.82 13.47 7.71
C PHE A 341 5.25 12.05 7.41
N THR A 342 6.47 11.89 6.90
CA THR A 342 7.15 10.59 6.82
C THR A 342 8.06 10.45 8.02
N ILE A 343 7.80 9.44 8.85
CA ILE A 343 8.49 9.18 10.10
C ILE A 343 9.27 7.87 9.95
N ARG A 344 10.60 7.99 9.93
CA ARG A 344 11.50 6.83 10.04
C ARG A 344 11.93 6.68 11.48
N ARG A 345 11.46 5.60 12.11
CA ARG A 345 11.66 5.32 13.54
C ARG A 345 13.12 5.49 13.95
N GLY A 346 13.35 6.33 14.97
CA GLY A 346 14.68 6.55 15.54
C GLY A 346 15.68 7.26 14.62
N GLU A 347 15.31 7.59 13.39
CA GLU A 347 16.17 8.28 12.42
C GLU A 347 15.73 9.73 12.26
N ARG A 348 14.58 9.94 11.63
CA ARG A 348 14.19 11.27 11.16
C ARG A 348 12.70 11.40 10.89
N ILE A 349 12.24 12.64 10.89
CA ILE A 349 10.89 13.03 10.47
C ILE A 349 11.01 14.06 9.34
N VAL A 350 10.27 13.84 8.25
CA VAL A 350 10.29 14.71 7.08
C VAL A 350 8.86 15.10 6.71
N GLY A 351 8.67 16.36 6.33
CA GLY A 351 7.39 16.86 5.79
C GLY A 351 7.63 17.95 4.76
N GLU A 352 6.71 18.06 3.81
CA GLU A 352 6.61 19.20 2.90
C GLU A 352 5.44 20.10 3.32
N ARG A 353 5.45 21.35 2.88
CA ARG A 353 4.37 22.33 3.14
C ARG A 353 3.99 22.41 4.61
N VAL A 354 5.01 22.41 5.48
CA VAL A 354 4.82 22.38 6.92
C VAL A 354 4.62 23.79 7.44
N GLU A 355 3.51 24.06 8.11
CA GLU A 355 3.38 25.25 8.96
C GLU A 355 4.19 25.01 10.24
N CYS A 356 5.20 25.84 10.49
CA CYS A 356 6.17 25.60 11.55
C CYS A 356 6.33 26.83 12.46
N ALA A 357 6.32 26.60 13.76
CA ALA A 357 6.63 27.59 14.78
C ALA A 357 7.68 27.03 15.75
N ILE A 358 8.80 27.74 15.89
CA ILE A 358 9.83 27.49 16.92
C ILE A 358 9.60 28.50 18.05
N TYR A 359 9.44 28.04 19.28
CA TYR A 359 9.10 28.87 20.44
C TYR A 359 10.31 29.19 21.31
N PHE A 360 10.37 30.43 21.79
CA PHE A 360 11.34 30.91 22.78
C PHE A 360 10.66 31.95 23.67
N GLY A 361 10.33 31.55 24.91
CA GLY A 361 9.53 32.37 25.83
C GLY A 361 8.10 32.54 25.33
N LYS A 362 7.67 33.79 25.14
CA LYS A 362 6.35 34.13 24.55
C LYS A 362 6.43 34.39 23.05
N ASP A 363 7.64 34.33 22.50
CA ASP A 363 7.94 34.65 21.11
C ASP A 363 8.17 33.41 20.27
N SER A 364 8.17 33.61 18.95
CA SER A 364 8.42 32.52 18.01
C SER A 364 9.13 32.97 16.75
N LEU A 365 9.75 32.00 16.09
CA LEU A 365 10.13 32.05 14.69
C LEU A 365 9.12 31.21 13.91
N TYR A 366 8.35 31.86 13.05
CA TYR A 366 7.21 31.27 12.35
C TYR A 366 7.43 31.21 10.83
N HIS A 367 6.95 30.15 10.19
CA HIS A 367 6.87 30.03 8.74
C HIS A 367 5.60 29.27 8.31
N PRO A 368 4.81 29.79 7.34
CA PRO A 368 3.52 29.20 6.97
C PRO A 368 3.62 27.91 6.13
N SER A 369 4.70 27.72 5.37
CA SER A 369 4.89 26.53 4.53
C SER A 369 6.37 26.26 4.28
N VAL A 370 6.97 25.25 4.90
CA VAL A 370 8.41 24.99 4.81
C VAL A 370 8.71 23.51 4.65
N ASN A 371 9.81 23.17 3.97
CA ASN A 371 10.31 21.80 3.98
C ASN A 371 10.94 21.52 5.33
N PHE A 372 10.39 20.55 6.04
CA PHE A 372 10.73 20.20 7.40
C PHE A 372 11.55 18.92 7.41
N ARG A 373 12.70 18.94 8.10
CA ARG A 373 13.50 17.75 8.36
C ARG A 373 14.04 17.77 9.77
N PHE A 374 13.60 16.84 10.59
CA PHE A 374 14.08 16.67 11.96
C PHE A 374 14.88 15.37 12.09
N GLU A 375 16.15 15.46 12.46
CA GLU A 375 17.03 14.31 12.71
C GLU A 375 16.95 13.95 14.21
N ILE A 376 16.24 12.86 14.53
CA ILE A 376 15.88 12.49 15.91
C ILE A 376 17.12 12.28 16.80
N PRO A 377 18.16 11.53 16.39
CA PRO A 377 19.33 11.28 17.25
C PRO A 377 20.14 12.53 17.58
N LYS A 378 20.02 13.59 16.78
CA LYS A 378 20.80 14.82 16.93
C LYS A 378 20.02 15.96 17.57
N SER A 379 18.71 15.80 17.74
CA SER A 379 17.80 16.90 18.12
C SER A 379 17.96 18.13 17.22
N GLU A 380 18.16 17.90 15.92
CA GLU A 380 18.46 18.94 14.92
C GLU A 380 17.29 19.08 13.94
N LEU A 381 16.76 20.30 13.83
CA LEU A 381 15.77 20.68 12.84
C LEU A 381 16.43 21.44 11.69
N GLN A 382 16.11 21.06 10.48
CA GLN A 382 16.39 21.81 9.27
C GLN A 382 15.08 22.24 8.61
N LEU A 383 15.00 23.53 8.33
CA LEU A 383 13.92 24.17 7.60
C LEU A 383 14.48 24.76 6.31
N SER A 384 13.91 24.42 5.16
CA SER A 384 14.29 25.03 3.89
C SER A 384 13.10 25.52 3.09
N ARG A 385 13.18 26.76 2.62
CA ARG A 385 12.18 27.34 1.71
C ARG A 385 12.20 26.59 0.39
N GLY A 386 11.00 26.35 -0.14
CA GLY A 386 10.78 25.80 -1.47
C GLY A 386 10.51 26.90 -2.49
N ASP A 387 10.30 26.48 -3.74
CA ASP A 387 10.02 27.41 -4.84
C ASP A 387 8.52 27.67 -5.07
N ARG A 388 7.63 26.97 -4.34
CA ARG A 388 6.17 27.13 -4.42
C ARG A 388 5.75 28.46 -3.79
N ALA A 389 4.55 28.95 -4.12
CA ALA A 389 4.03 30.24 -3.68
C ALA A 389 4.26 30.51 -2.18
N SER A 390 3.53 29.80 -1.32
CA SER A 390 3.61 29.97 0.14
C SER A 390 4.97 29.61 0.74
N ASP A 391 5.75 28.75 0.07
CA ASP A 391 7.09 28.38 0.50
C ASP A 391 8.09 29.54 0.42
N ARG A 392 7.78 30.56 -0.40
CA ARG A 392 8.62 31.75 -0.57
C ARG A 392 8.43 32.78 0.53
N ASN A 393 7.53 32.60 1.48
CA ASN A 393 7.42 33.57 2.58
C ASN A 393 8.77 33.75 3.31
N PRO A 394 9.05 34.93 3.89
CA PRO A 394 10.12 35.07 4.85
C PRO A 394 9.73 34.39 6.18
N PHE A 395 10.71 34.04 7.00
CA PHE A 395 10.48 33.63 8.38
C PHE A 395 10.14 34.86 9.22
N LEU A 396 9.14 34.78 10.09
CA LEU A 396 8.73 35.88 10.96
C LEU A 396 9.30 35.65 12.36
N SER A 397 10.13 36.57 12.85
CA SER A 397 10.58 36.59 14.25
C SER A 397 9.77 37.59 15.05
N SER A 398 8.93 37.12 15.99
CA SER A 398 8.11 38.01 16.81
C SER A 398 8.94 38.79 17.85
N MET A 399 10.03 38.22 18.36
CA MET A 399 10.85 38.91 19.37
C MET A 399 11.60 40.11 18.80
N HIS A 400 12.21 39.92 17.63
CA HIS A 400 12.97 40.97 16.95
C HIS A 400 12.09 41.87 16.08
N GLN A 401 10.83 41.48 15.86
CA GLN A 401 9.90 42.16 14.95
C GLN A 401 10.52 42.34 13.55
N VAL A 402 11.03 41.23 12.99
CA VAL A 402 11.63 41.22 11.64
C VAL A 402 11.11 40.06 10.80
N ASN A 403 11.04 40.29 9.49
CA ASN A 403 11.02 39.25 8.47
C ASN A 403 12.47 38.84 8.15
N ILE A 404 12.72 37.54 8.09
CA ILE A 404 14.04 36.96 7.82
C ILE A 404 13.94 36.16 6.52
N GLU A 405 14.56 36.70 5.47
CA GLU A 405 14.71 36.02 4.18
C GLU A 405 15.96 35.15 4.24
N ALA A 406 15.78 33.85 4.45
CA ALA A 406 16.85 32.86 4.44
C ALA A 406 16.39 31.60 3.70
N ASP A 407 17.18 31.07 2.77
CA ASP A 407 16.84 29.83 2.06
C ASP A 407 16.74 28.64 3.01
N LYS A 408 17.53 28.67 4.08
CA LYS A 408 17.68 27.57 5.03
C LYS A 408 17.97 28.07 6.45
N ILE A 409 17.34 27.41 7.42
CA ILE A 409 17.57 27.59 8.84
C ILE A 409 17.84 26.22 9.48
N ASN A 410 18.83 26.14 10.36
CA ASN A 410 19.05 24.97 11.21
C ASN A 410 18.81 25.37 12.67
N TYR A 411 17.94 24.66 13.37
CA TYR A 411 17.70 24.85 14.80
C TYR A 411 18.28 23.65 15.57
N TYR A 412 19.23 23.96 16.45
CA TYR A 412 19.90 23.03 17.35
C TYR A 412 19.20 23.10 18.72
N ILE A 413 18.27 22.19 18.98
CA ILE A 413 17.42 22.23 20.19
C ILE A 413 18.30 22.19 21.44
N ASP A 414 19.23 21.23 21.51
CA ASP A 414 20.09 21.03 22.69
C ASP A 414 21.10 22.17 22.93
N ARG A 415 21.33 23.01 21.91
CA ARG A 415 22.23 24.17 21.99
C ARG A 415 21.48 25.48 22.17
N ASP A 416 20.14 25.47 22.14
CA ASP A 416 19.30 26.66 22.14
C ASP A 416 19.76 27.70 21.09
N SER A 417 20.08 27.24 19.87
CA SER A 417 20.60 28.15 18.83
C SER A 417 20.02 27.87 17.44
N ILE A 418 19.77 28.94 16.70
CA ILE A 418 19.25 28.92 15.33
C ILE A 418 20.31 29.53 14.41
N ALA A 419 20.78 28.75 13.44
CA ALA A 419 21.74 29.19 12.43
C ALA A 419 21.04 29.48 11.10
N PHE A 420 21.28 30.66 10.54
CA PHE A 420 20.70 31.11 9.26
C PHE A 420 21.75 31.00 8.15
N GLY A 421 21.36 30.41 7.02
CA GLY A 421 22.23 30.32 5.84
C GLY A 421 23.46 29.41 6.02
N GLU A 422 23.46 28.54 7.04
CA GLU A 422 24.56 27.60 7.30
C GLU A 422 24.76 26.63 6.12
N LYS A 423 25.96 26.63 5.55
CA LYS A 423 26.33 25.82 4.38
C LYS A 423 26.78 24.42 4.79
N SER A 424 26.37 23.43 4.02
CA SER A 424 26.93 22.08 4.11
C SER A 424 28.32 22.05 3.47
N LEU A 425 29.22 21.23 4.02
CA LEU A 425 30.63 21.05 3.61
C LEU A 425 30.85 20.58 2.14
N ALA A 426 29.80 20.55 1.30
CA ALA A 426 29.88 20.15 -0.10
C ALA A 426 29.54 21.29 -1.07
N ILE A 427 30.57 21.83 -1.73
CA ILE A 427 30.62 22.30 -3.14
C ILE A 427 29.62 23.41 -3.55
N SER A 428 28.92 24.09 -2.65
CA SER A 428 28.04 25.21 -3.02
C SER A 428 28.79 26.54 -2.98
N LYS A 429 29.35 26.96 -4.13
CA LYS A 429 29.88 28.32 -4.34
C LYS A 429 28.80 29.41 -4.41
N ARG A 430 27.51 29.06 -4.37
CA ARG A 430 26.43 30.06 -4.31
C ARG A 430 26.48 30.76 -2.95
N ARG A 431 26.53 32.08 -3.00
CA ARG A 431 26.25 32.95 -1.86
C ARG A 431 24.76 33.24 -1.93
N SER A 432 24.01 32.70 -0.98
CA SER A 432 22.63 33.12 -0.75
C SER A 432 22.69 34.15 0.38
N PRO A 433 22.36 35.43 0.13
CA PRO A 433 22.31 36.41 1.20
C PRO A 433 21.18 36.05 2.18
N VAL A 434 21.36 36.39 3.45
CA VAL A 434 20.28 36.40 4.44
C VAL A 434 19.92 37.85 4.73
N VAL A 435 18.64 38.17 4.64
CA VAL A 435 18.13 39.53 4.87
C VAL A 435 17.25 39.55 6.10
N PHE A 436 17.54 40.47 7.02
CA PHE A 436 16.70 40.80 8.17
C PHE A 436 16.05 42.14 7.90
N GLU A 437 14.72 42.18 7.87
CA GLU A 437 13.95 43.37 7.52
C GLU A 437 12.94 43.67 8.64
N SER A 438 12.98 44.89 9.19
CA SER A 438 12.01 45.34 10.19
C SER A 438 10.57 45.20 9.69
N LEU A 439 9.64 44.82 10.56
CA LEU A 439 8.21 44.84 10.23
C LEU A 439 7.68 46.25 9.93
N ASN A 440 8.38 47.29 10.40
CA ASN A 440 8.09 48.70 10.10
C ASN A 440 8.95 49.26 8.96
N TYR A 441 9.72 48.43 8.25
CA TYR A 441 10.52 48.86 7.11
C TYR A 441 9.62 49.47 6.03
N PHE A 442 10.03 50.62 5.50
CA PHE A 442 9.45 51.21 4.30
C PHE A 442 10.50 52.02 3.55
N GLU A 443 10.57 51.81 2.25
CA GLU A 443 11.33 52.65 1.34
C GLU A 443 10.46 53.01 0.13
N GLU A 444 10.41 54.30 -0.20
CA GLU A 444 9.59 54.81 -1.30
C GLU A 444 10.03 54.24 -2.66
N SER A 445 11.33 53.98 -2.82
CA SER A 445 11.92 53.33 -4.01
C SER A 445 11.34 51.92 -4.23
N ASP A 446 11.20 51.13 -3.16
CA ASP A 446 10.63 49.79 -3.19
C ASP A 446 9.14 49.79 -3.50
N TYR A 447 8.42 50.72 -2.89
CA TYR A 447 7.00 50.93 -3.19
C TYR A 447 6.81 51.26 -4.67
N ASN A 448 7.57 52.22 -5.20
CA ASN A 448 7.50 52.61 -6.62
C ASN A 448 7.93 51.48 -7.56
N ARG A 449 8.91 50.65 -7.18
CA ARG A 449 9.35 49.49 -7.96
C ARG A 449 8.23 48.46 -8.15
N LEU A 450 7.39 48.24 -7.14
CA LEU A 450 6.24 47.33 -7.23
C LEU A 450 5.14 47.83 -8.18
N GLN A 451 5.01 49.15 -8.35
CA GLN A 451 4.13 49.72 -9.37
C GLN A 451 4.66 49.49 -10.79
N ASN A 452 5.99 49.53 -10.97
CA ASN A 452 6.64 49.39 -12.27
C ASN A 452 6.02 50.33 -13.33
N ILE A 453 5.57 49.81 -14.49
CA ILE A 453 4.90 50.57 -15.55
C ILE A 453 3.37 50.64 -15.39
N ALA A 454 2.82 50.11 -14.30
CA ALA A 454 1.38 50.08 -14.07
C ALA A 454 0.84 51.45 -13.64
N THR A 455 -0.43 51.70 -13.94
CA THR A 455 -1.11 52.95 -13.56
C THR A 455 -1.32 53.07 -12.05
N PHE A 456 -1.48 51.95 -11.35
CA PHE A 456 -1.70 51.90 -9.91
C PHE A 456 -0.71 50.96 -9.23
N ASN A 457 -0.34 51.30 -8.00
CA ASN A 457 0.50 50.44 -7.18
C ASN A 457 -0.33 49.24 -6.67
N PRO A 458 0.13 47.99 -6.89
CA PRO A 458 -0.61 46.81 -6.47
C PRO A 458 -0.88 46.78 -4.96
N ILE A 459 0.04 47.30 -4.13
CA ILE A 459 -0.11 47.38 -2.67
C ILE A 459 -1.32 48.26 -2.30
N ALA A 460 -1.47 49.41 -2.96
CA ALA A 460 -2.60 50.31 -2.72
C ALA A 460 -3.94 49.70 -3.15
N VAL A 461 -3.95 48.98 -4.28
CA VAL A 461 -5.17 48.30 -4.76
C VAL A 461 -5.57 47.17 -3.81
N ILE A 462 -4.63 46.31 -3.40
CA ILE A 462 -4.89 45.21 -2.48
C ILE A 462 -5.45 45.74 -1.15
N LYS A 463 -4.84 46.81 -0.59
CA LYS A 463 -5.36 47.48 0.61
C LYS A 463 -6.80 47.94 0.41
N ALA A 464 -7.08 48.66 -0.68
CA ALA A 464 -8.41 49.21 -0.94
C ALA A 464 -9.47 48.11 -1.12
N VAL A 465 -9.12 47.01 -1.80
CA VAL A 465 -10.02 45.85 -1.97
C VAL A 465 -10.29 45.20 -0.61
N SER A 466 -9.25 44.91 0.18
CA SER A 466 -9.38 44.33 1.51
C SER A 466 -10.22 45.18 2.46
N GLU A 467 -10.02 46.50 2.48
CA GLU A 467 -10.81 47.43 3.32
C GLU A 467 -12.26 47.54 2.84
N LYS A 468 -12.49 47.57 1.53
CA LYS A 468 -13.83 47.66 0.95
C LYS A 468 -14.64 46.40 1.25
N ASP A 469 -14.03 45.23 1.10
CA ASP A 469 -14.70 43.95 1.28
C ASP A 469 -14.71 43.51 2.76
N GLY A 470 -13.99 44.22 3.63
CA GLY A 470 -13.97 43.98 5.08
C GLY A 470 -13.29 42.68 5.48
N THR A 471 -12.41 42.14 4.63
CA THR A 471 -11.75 40.84 4.81
C THR A 471 -10.27 40.91 4.43
N ARG A 472 -9.44 40.10 5.11
CA ARG A 472 -8.04 39.87 4.72
C ARG A 472 -7.89 38.75 3.69
N PHE A 473 -8.91 37.94 3.47
CA PHE A 473 -8.89 36.80 2.53
C PHE A 473 -9.62 37.18 1.25
N LEU A 474 -8.91 37.16 0.13
CA LEU A 474 -9.39 37.57 -1.18
C LEU A 474 -9.27 36.42 -2.18
N ASN A 475 -10.28 36.22 -3.02
CA ASN A 475 -10.14 35.34 -4.16
C ASN A 475 -9.14 35.94 -5.17
N ALA A 476 -8.17 35.15 -5.62
CA ALA A 476 -7.08 35.64 -6.45
C ALA A 476 -7.56 36.08 -7.84
N ASN A 477 -8.60 35.46 -8.41
CA ASN A 477 -9.19 35.90 -9.69
C ASN A 477 -9.89 37.24 -9.55
N ASP A 478 -10.65 37.42 -8.47
CA ASP A 478 -11.30 38.70 -8.18
C ASP A 478 -10.26 39.79 -7.97
N LEU A 479 -9.19 39.50 -7.23
CA LEU A 479 -8.08 40.42 -7.04
C LEU A 479 -7.40 40.77 -8.38
N ALA A 480 -7.15 39.79 -9.24
CA ALA A 480 -6.59 40.02 -10.58
C ALA A 480 -7.46 40.99 -11.38
N TYR A 481 -8.77 40.72 -11.45
CA TYR A 481 -9.73 41.57 -12.15
C TYR A 481 -9.80 42.99 -11.57
N ARG A 482 -9.65 43.14 -10.24
CA ARG A 482 -9.61 44.43 -9.55
C ARG A 482 -8.32 45.21 -9.81
N LEU A 483 -7.20 44.52 -10.04
CA LEU A 483 -5.92 45.14 -10.43
C LEU A 483 -5.99 45.69 -11.85
N ASP A 484 -6.51 44.90 -12.79
CA ASP A 484 -6.87 45.33 -14.15
C ASP A 484 -7.92 44.36 -14.69
N SER A 485 -8.98 44.88 -15.32
CA SER A 485 -10.07 44.08 -15.90
C SER A 485 -9.63 43.02 -16.91
N ARG A 486 -8.40 43.10 -17.43
CA ARG A 486 -7.80 42.17 -18.39
C ARG A 486 -6.91 41.11 -17.74
N PHE A 487 -6.67 41.21 -16.43
CA PHE A 487 -5.81 40.27 -15.72
C PHE A 487 -6.57 39.02 -15.29
N THR A 488 -5.86 37.91 -15.28
CA THR A 488 -6.25 36.62 -14.71
C THR A 488 -5.18 36.21 -13.69
N VAL A 489 -5.46 35.22 -12.84
CA VAL A 489 -4.49 34.71 -11.87
C VAL A 489 -3.20 34.24 -12.55
N GLU A 490 -3.31 33.58 -13.70
CA GLU A 490 -2.15 33.10 -14.46
C GLU A 490 -1.27 34.28 -14.91
N ASN A 491 -1.89 35.38 -15.35
CA ASN A 491 -1.17 36.57 -15.82
C ASN A 491 -0.47 37.32 -14.69
N ILE A 492 -0.99 37.25 -13.45
CA ILE A 492 -0.41 37.94 -12.29
C ILE A 492 0.37 37.01 -11.35
N GLN A 493 0.55 35.75 -11.70
CA GLN A 493 1.20 34.75 -10.84
C GLN A 493 2.59 35.19 -10.37
N SER A 494 3.39 35.74 -11.28
CA SER A 494 4.72 36.28 -10.95
C SER A 494 4.66 37.44 -9.95
N LEU A 495 3.64 38.31 -10.06
CA LEU A 495 3.42 39.39 -9.11
C LEU A 495 3.01 38.83 -7.74
N LEU A 496 2.08 37.87 -7.69
CA LEU A 496 1.69 37.22 -6.44
C LEU A 496 2.90 36.57 -5.75
N TYR A 497 3.76 35.90 -6.52
CA TYR A 497 4.94 35.23 -5.96
C TYR A 497 6.00 36.22 -5.46
N ASP A 498 6.15 37.38 -6.11
CA ASP A 498 7.01 38.47 -5.63
C ASP A 498 6.45 39.13 -4.36
N LEU A 499 5.13 39.30 -4.29
CA LEU A 499 4.46 39.81 -3.08
C LEU A 499 4.60 38.82 -1.91
N VAL A 500 4.50 37.52 -2.16
CA VAL A 500 4.73 36.49 -1.14
C VAL A 500 6.20 36.50 -0.68
N SER A 501 7.17 36.54 -1.61
CA SER A 501 8.59 36.53 -1.26
C SER A 501 8.99 37.72 -0.40
N LYS A 502 8.35 38.87 -0.62
CA LYS A 502 8.53 40.10 0.16
C LYS A 502 7.66 40.16 1.42
N GLY A 503 6.86 39.14 1.71
CA GLY A 503 6.03 39.05 2.92
C GLY A 503 4.81 39.98 2.93
N PHE A 504 4.33 40.43 1.76
CA PHE A 504 3.12 41.26 1.65
C PHE A 504 1.82 40.45 1.75
N ILE A 505 1.83 39.22 1.24
CA ILE A 505 0.65 38.34 1.22
C ILE A 505 1.06 36.89 1.53
N ASN A 506 0.13 36.05 1.94
CA ASN A 506 0.21 34.61 1.65
C ASN A 506 -0.65 34.31 0.42
N TYR A 507 -0.26 33.31 -0.36
CA TYR A 507 -1.02 32.86 -1.52
C TYR A 507 -1.10 31.33 -1.54
N ASP A 508 -2.32 30.82 -1.42
CA ASP A 508 -2.65 29.43 -1.63
C ASP A 508 -2.99 29.23 -3.12
N SER A 509 -2.08 28.61 -3.87
CA SER A 509 -2.27 28.37 -5.29
C SER A 509 -3.31 27.30 -5.59
N ASP A 510 -3.58 26.41 -4.63
CA ASP A 510 -4.49 25.28 -4.81
C ASP A 510 -5.95 25.76 -4.66
N GLU A 511 -6.19 26.69 -3.72
CA GLU A 511 -7.51 27.34 -3.53
C GLU A 511 -7.67 28.68 -4.26
N GLN A 512 -6.58 29.21 -4.82
CA GLN A 512 -6.53 30.55 -5.42
C GLN A 512 -7.01 31.63 -4.43
N GLU A 513 -6.52 31.57 -3.19
CA GLU A 513 -6.84 32.51 -2.12
C GLU A 513 -5.60 33.31 -1.70
N VAL A 514 -5.77 34.62 -1.56
CA VAL A 514 -4.75 35.57 -1.11
C VAL A 514 -5.11 36.05 0.30
N GLU A 515 -4.23 35.80 1.25
CA GLU A 515 -4.28 36.42 2.57
C GLU A 515 -3.43 37.70 2.57
N VAL A 516 -4.08 38.83 2.82
CA VAL A 516 -3.45 40.14 2.86
C VAL A 516 -2.80 40.38 4.24
N LYS A 517 -1.48 40.56 4.28
CA LYS A 517 -0.73 40.77 5.53
C LYS A 517 -0.70 42.24 5.95
N GLU A 518 -0.37 42.48 7.22
CA GLU A 518 -0.25 43.83 7.79
C GLU A 518 0.73 44.73 7.02
N LYS A 519 1.78 44.15 6.44
CA LYS A 519 2.78 44.85 5.63
C LYS A 519 2.15 45.63 4.44
N ILE A 520 1.06 45.13 3.85
CA ILE A 520 0.31 45.84 2.80
C ILE A 520 -0.23 47.18 3.33
N PHE A 521 -0.81 47.16 4.52
CA PHE A 521 -1.41 48.34 5.16
C PHE A 521 -0.33 49.32 5.60
N HIS A 522 0.75 48.82 6.19
CA HIS A 522 1.93 49.61 6.54
C HIS A 522 2.49 50.37 5.34
N TYR A 523 2.85 49.68 4.25
CA TYR A 523 3.44 50.31 3.06
C TYR A 523 2.49 51.32 2.39
N ALA A 524 1.22 50.98 2.26
CA ALA A 524 0.25 51.89 1.65
C ALA A 524 -0.01 53.13 2.51
N ASN A 525 0.06 53.03 3.85
CA ASN A 525 -0.09 54.18 4.74
C ASN A 525 1.20 55.01 4.85
N ALA A 526 2.37 54.36 4.88
CA ALA A 526 3.68 55.02 4.93
C ALA A 526 3.94 55.86 3.67
N SER A 527 3.57 55.34 2.48
CA SER A 527 3.63 56.11 1.22
C SER A 527 2.74 57.36 1.23
N GLN A 528 1.69 57.38 2.07
CA GLN A 528 0.81 58.53 2.28
C GLN A 528 1.20 59.37 3.50
N LYS A 529 2.34 59.06 4.15
CA LYS A 529 2.83 59.73 5.37
C LYS A 529 1.82 59.67 6.53
N LYS A 530 1.06 58.58 6.63
CA LYS A 530 0.03 58.37 7.66
C LYS A 530 0.52 57.59 8.88
N VAL A 531 1.64 56.90 8.76
CA VAL A 531 2.27 56.10 9.82
C VAL A 531 3.77 56.32 9.79
N ASP A 532 4.41 56.15 10.94
CA ASP A 532 5.88 56.15 11.05
C ASP A 532 6.46 54.87 10.47
N TYR A 533 7.70 54.93 10.02
CA TYR A 533 8.42 53.80 9.43
C TYR A 533 9.93 53.93 9.67
N ASP A 534 10.65 52.83 9.46
CA ASP A 534 12.11 52.79 9.48
C ASP A 534 12.68 52.31 8.14
N VAL A 535 14.01 52.36 8.02
CA VAL A 535 14.77 51.81 6.88
C VAL A 535 15.68 50.67 7.34
N LEU A 536 15.31 49.97 8.42
CA LEU A 536 16.13 48.92 9.02
C LEU A 536 16.03 47.63 8.20
N ARG A 537 17.01 47.44 7.33
CA ARG A 537 17.24 46.23 6.54
C ARG A 537 18.72 45.86 6.60
N ILE A 538 19.02 44.67 7.12
CA ILE A 538 20.39 44.16 7.27
C ILE A 538 20.56 42.98 6.31
N GLU A 539 21.58 43.05 5.46
CA GLU A 539 21.91 42.00 4.50
C GLU A 539 23.28 41.40 4.84
N SER A 540 23.31 40.09 5.05
CA SER A 540 24.52 39.33 5.31
C SER A 540 24.83 38.44 4.12
N GLU A 541 25.97 38.68 3.45
CA GLU A 541 26.47 37.84 2.35
C GLU A 541 27.86 37.32 2.69
N THR A 542 27.98 36.02 3.00
CA THR A 542 29.23 35.40 3.45
C THR A 542 29.43 33.98 2.90
N SER A 543 30.65 33.46 3.02
CA SER A 543 30.96 32.04 2.79
C SER A 543 30.58 31.15 3.97
N GLU A 544 30.55 31.72 5.17
CA GLU A 544 30.23 31.02 6.43
C GLU A 544 28.73 31.10 6.75
N THR A 545 28.34 30.76 7.99
CA THR A 545 26.99 31.02 8.52
C THR A 545 26.70 32.51 8.54
N ASN A 546 25.54 32.93 8.02
CA ASN A 546 25.20 34.35 7.87
C ASN A 546 24.83 35.03 9.19
N ALA A 547 24.20 34.29 10.11
CA ALA A 547 23.83 34.75 11.43
C ALA A 547 23.55 33.58 12.37
N ILE A 548 23.78 33.77 13.67
CA ILE A 548 23.39 32.83 14.73
C ILE A 548 22.50 33.57 15.71
N PHE A 549 21.28 33.05 15.91
CA PHE A 549 20.38 33.49 16.97
C PHE A 549 20.53 32.57 18.18
N ASN A 550 20.99 33.14 19.29
CA ASN A 550 21.11 32.47 20.58
C ASN A 550 19.82 32.68 21.39
N LEU A 551 19.10 31.60 21.68
CA LEU A 551 17.81 31.66 22.38
C LEU A 551 17.96 31.87 23.90
N LYS A 552 19.19 31.85 24.44
CA LYS A 552 19.44 32.08 25.87
C LYS A 552 19.55 33.55 26.23
N ASP A 553 20.25 34.32 25.41
CA ASP A 553 20.48 35.76 25.61
C ASP A 553 19.75 36.64 24.60
N ASN A 554 18.98 36.00 23.70
CA ASN A 554 18.17 36.63 22.69
C ASN A 554 18.97 37.44 21.65
N SER A 555 20.27 37.18 21.50
CA SER A 555 21.13 37.91 20.56
C SER A 555 21.22 37.23 19.19
N ILE A 556 21.25 38.03 18.12
CA ILE A 556 21.65 37.61 16.77
C ILE A 556 23.04 38.15 16.49
N THR A 557 24.01 37.26 16.25
CA THR A 557 25.42 37.59 15.94
C THR A 557 25.83 37.18 14.55
#